data_AF-A0A7X3RF90-F1
#
_entry.id   AF-A0A7X3RF90-F1
#
_cell.length_a   1.000
_cell.length_b   1.000
_cell.length_c   1.000
_cell.angle_alpha   90.00
_cell.angle_beta   90.00
_cell.angle_gamma   90.00
#
_symmetry.space_group_name_H-M   'P 1'
#
loop_
_entity.id
_entity.type
_entity.pdbx_description
1 polymer ?
#
loop_
_entity_poly.entity_id
_entity_poly.type
_entity_poly.pdbx_seq_one_letter_code
_entity_poly.pdbx_strand_id
1 'polypeptide(L)'
;MEAYLVATVLAKKPAAIPPFAEIKAQVIDGTSKVEGLRKEKAKTLVFEEAQNLFNQLGEAKSLDELLEKYEVPEGLTADKFSVQESNLFSRSPTSVYVAGMGNSAEVMFEAFQMKLNDIAGPFKGDNGVYIIQLVEREEADIEAFKMDPAEKARHHQALIQTKKRETFANWFASRKEASKLWVHQDYR
;
A
#
# COMPACT_ATOMS: atom_id res chain seq x y z
N MET A 1 -14.80 14.26 -33.74
CA MET A 1 -14.31 15.64 -33.93
C MET A 1 -12.82 15.60 -33.74
N GLU A 2 -12.06 15.70 -34.82
CA GLU A 2 -10.60 15.81 -34.76
C GLU A 2 -10.27 17.30 -34.63
N ALA A 3 -9.57 17.68 -33.57
CA ALA A 3 -9.16 19.06 -33.31
C ALA A 3 -7.64 19.16 -33.41
N TYR A 4 -7.14 20.23 -34.04
CA TYR A 4 -5.71 20.51 -34.16
C TYR A 4 -5.29 21.56 -33.14
N LEU A 5 -4.13 21.34 -32.51
CA LEU A 5 -3.49 22.30 -31.60
C LEU A 5 -2.28 22.92 -32.30
N VAL A 6 -2.21 24.24 -32.36
CA VAL A 6 -1.05 25.00 -32.84
C VAL A 6 -0.44 25.72 -31.65
N ALA A 7 0.84 25.48 -31.36
CA ALA A 7 1.56 26.08 -30.23
C ALA A 7 2.93 26.62 -30.67
N THR A 8 3.40 27.67 -29.98
CA THR A 8 4.72 28.29 -30.22
C THR A 8 5.66 27.96 -29.06
N VAL A 9 6.86 27.46 -29.36
CA VAL A 9 7.86 27.10 -28.35
C VAL A 9 8.68 28.32 -27.96
N LEU A 10 8.59 28.75 -26.70
CA LEU A 10 9.24 29.97 -26.18
C LEU A 10 10.74 29.82 -25.93
N ALA A 11 11.20 28.65 -25.46
CA ALA A 11 12.62 28.40 -25.18
C ALA A 11 12.91 26.90 -25.07
N LYS A 12 14.18 26.53 -25.29
CA LYS A 12 14.71 25.17 -25.07
C LYS A 12 15.69 25.20 -23.91
N LYS A 13 15.48 24.37 -22.88
CA LYS A 13 16.46 24.13 -21.82
C LYS A 13 17.04 22.72 -21.99
N PRO A 14 18.36 22.56 -22.20
CA PRO A 14 18.96 21.23 -22.36
C PRO A 14 18.76 20.38 -21.11
N ALA A 15 18.50 19.09 -21.30
CA ALA A 15 18.41 18.15 -20.19
C ALA A 15 19.79 18.03 -19.53
N ALA A 16 19.91 18.50 -18.29
CA ALA A 16 21.10 18.40 -17.47
C ALA A 16 20.70 17.88 -16.08
N ILE A 17 21.61 17.16 -15.42
CA ILE A 17 21.44 16.80 -14.02
C ILE A 17 21.69 18.09 -13.22
N PRO A 18 20.66 18.65 -12.55
CA PRO A 18 20.85 19.86 -11.76
C PRO A 18 21.80 19.59 -10.59
N PRO A 19 22.67 20.56 -10.22
CA PRO A 19 23.54 20.43 -9.05
C PRO A 19 22.75 20.14 -7.78
N PHE A 20 23.32 19.33 -6.87
CA PHE A 20 22.65 18.94 -5.63
C PHE A 20 22.19 20.14 -4.79
N ALA A 21 22.94 21.24 -4.78
CA ALA A 21 22.57 22.46 -4.06
C ALA A 21 21.20 23.03 -4.50
N GLU A 22 20.86 22.91 -5.80
CA GLU A 22 19.59 23.40 -6.36
C GLU A 22 18.41 22.47 -6.06
N ILE A 23 18.68 21.16 -5.92
CA ILE A 23 17.64 20.14 -5.68
C ILE A 23 17.62 19.64 -4.24
N LYS A 24 18.45 20.18 -3.34
CA LYS A 24 18.57 19.70 -1.95
C LYS A 24 17.22 19.65 -1.25
N ALA A 25 16.41 20.69 -1.38
CA ALA A 25 15.06 20.71 -0.82
C ALA A 25 14.17 19.61 -1.43
N GLN A 26 14.25 19.39 -2.74
CA GLN A 26 13.48 18.35 -3.44
C GLN A 26 13.92 16.93 -3.03
N VAL A 27 15.18 16.71 -2.71
CA VAL A 27 15.67 15.41 -2.21
C VAL A 27 15.23 15.20 -0.76
N ILE A 28 15.25 16.26 0.06
CA ILE A 28 14.89 16.19 1.48
C ILE A 28 13.36 16.01 1.65
N ASP A 29 12.58 16.85 0.98
CA ASP A 29 11.12 16.93 1.13
C ASP A 29 10.38 16.04 0.12
N GLY A 30 11.05 15.65 -0.96
CA GLY A 30 10.49 14.85 -2.04
C GLY A 30 9.94 15.70 -3.18
N THR A 31 9.51 15.00 -4.23
CA THR A 31 8.79 15.55 -5.37
C THR A 31 7.56 14.69 -5.64
N SER A 32 6.74 15.05 -6.63
CA SER A 32 5.62 14.20 -7.07
C SER A 32 6.06 12.83 -7.61
N LYS A 33 7.36 12.61 -7.87
CA LYS A 33 7.90 11.38 -8.47
C LYS A 33 8.86 10.62 -7.57
N VAL A 34 9.41 11.26 -6.53
CA VAL A 34 10.45 10.69 -5.67
C VAL A 34 10.11 11.01 -4.22
N GLU A 35 10.05 9.98 -3.38
CA GLU A 35 9.78 10.14 -1.97
C GLU A 35 10.97 10.85 -1.29
N GLY A 36 10.69 11.84 -0.44
CA GLY A 36 11.74 12.63 0.21
C GLY A 36 12.50 11.85 1.28
N LEU A 37 13.78 12.13 1.43
CA LEU A 37 14.66 11.46 2.40
C LEU A 37 14.13 11.55 3.84
N ARG A 38 13.46 12.66 4.21
CA ARG A 38 12.82 12.79 5.53
C ARG A 38 11.75 11.73 5.75
N LYS A 39 10.90 11.49 4.74
CA LYS A 39 9.81 10.53 4.83
C LYS A 39 10.34 9.10 4.87
N GLU A 40 11.37 8.78 4.09
CA GLU A 40 12.02 7.47 4.16
C GLU A 40 12.65 7.22 5.53
N LYS A 41 13.43 8.18 6.05
CA LYS A 41 14.05 8.06 7.37
C LYS A 41 13.02 7.95 8.49
N ALA A 42 11.93 8.73 8.42
CA ALA A 42 10.83 8.61 9.36
C ALA A 42 10.19 7.20 9.32
N LYS A 43 9.94 6.64 8.12
CA LYS A 43 9.43 5.26 7.98
C LYS A 43 10.38 4.22 8.58
N THR A 44 11.69 4.37 8.36
CA THR A 44 12.70 3.44 8.94
C THR A 44 12.70 3.52 10.46
N LEU A 45 12.72 4.72 11.03
CA LEU A 45 12.71 4.90 12.49
C LEU A 45 11.45 4.31 13.12
N VAL A 46 10.26 4.59 12.55
CA VAL A 46 9.00 4.03 13.05
C VAL A 46 8.98 2.51 12.90
N PHE A 47 9.60 1.95 11.86
CA PHE A 47 9.71 0.51 11.71
C PHE A 47 10.61 -0.12 12.78
N GLU A 48 11.76 0.49 13.07
CA GLU A 48 12.66 0.06 14.14
C GLU A 48 11.97 0.15 15.51
N GLU A 49 11.22 1.22 15.76
CA GLU A 49 10.44 1.44 16.98
C GLU A 49 9.33 0.39 17.12
N ALA A 50 8.58 0.12 16.04
CA ALA A 50 7.56 -0.93 16.02
C ALA A 50 8.18 -2.32 16.21
N GLN A 51 9.38 -2.56 15.67
CA GLN A 51 10.11 -3.81 15.90
C GLN A 51 10.51 -3.96 17.38
N ASN A 52 10.97 -2.89 18.01
CA ASN A 52 11.32 -2.89 19.42
C ASN A 52 10.09 -3.16 20.30
N LEU A 53 8.96 -2.52 20.00
CA LEU A 53 7.67 -2.80 20.65
C LEU A 53 7.27 -4.26 20.45
N PHE A 54 7.32 -4.76 19.21
CA PHE A 54 6.97 -6.16 18.92
C PHE A 54 7.89 -7.16 19.64
N ASN A 55 9.17 -6.84 19.84
CA ASN A 55 10.10 -7.68 20.60
C ASN A 55 9.73 -7.77 22.09
N GLN A 56 8.93 -6.83 22.61
CA GLN A 56 8.39 -6.85 23.98
C GLN A 56 7.08 -7.65 24.10
N LEU A 57 6.57 -8.23 23.00
CA LEU A 57 5.33 -9.00 22.97
C LEU A 57 5.28 -10.03 24.09
N GLY A 58 6.36 -10.80 24.30
CA GLY A 58 6.50 -11.71 25.45
C GLY A 58 5.27 -12.60 25.64
N GLU A 59 4.60 -12.47 26.79
CA GLU A 59 3.35 -13.18 27.14
C GLU A 59 2.07 -12.36 26.90
N ALA A 60 2.16 -11.18 26.28
CA ALA A 60 0.99 -10.34 26.00
C ALA A 60 0.01 -11.08 25.08
N LYS A 61 -1.27 -11.03 25.45
CA LYS A 61 -2.36 -11.72 24.75
C LYS A 61 -3.17 -10.77 23.85
N SER A 62 -2.98 -9.46 24.00
CA SER A 62 -3.64 -8.45 23.19
C SER A 62 -2.69 -7.29 22.84
N LEU A 63 -3.06 -6.55 21.79
CA LEU A 63 -2.37 -5.31 21.45
C LEU A 63 -2.50 -4.25 22.55
N ASP A 64 -3.60 -4.22 23.29
CA ASP A 64 -3.77 -3.29 24.42
C ASP A 64 -2.75 -3.59 25.54
N GLU A 65 -2.57 -4.86 25.91
CA GLU A 65 -1.55 -5.27 26.89
C GLU A 65 -0.12 -4.96 26.42
N LEU A 66 0.11 -5.00 25.10
CA LEU A 66 1.39 -4.63 24.51
C LEU A 66 1.64 -3.12 24.61
N LEU A 67 0.61 -2.30 24.37
CA LEU A 67 0.70 -0.85 24.47
C LEU A 67 0.85 -0.35 25.91
N GLU A 68 0.29 -1.03 26.92
CA GLU A 68 0.51 -0.69 28.34
C GLU A 68 1.98 -0.77 28.75
N LYS A 69 2.76 -1.66 28.13
CA LYS A 69 4.19 -1.82 28.39
C LYS A 69 5.05 -0.83 27.62
N TYR A 70 4.46 -0.09 26.68
CA TYR A 70 5.19 0.82 25.83
C TYR A 70 5.40 2.17 26.50
N GLU A 71 6.64 2.50 26.80
CA GLU A 71 7.01 3.85 27.22
C GLU A 71 7.12 4.75 25.97
N VAL A 72 6.20 5.71 25.86
CA VAL A 72 6.18 6.66 24.74
C VAL A 72 7.48 7.49 24.77
N PRO A 73 8.28 7.48 23.68
CA PRO A 73 9.50 8.29 23.62
C PRO A 73 9.19 9.78 23.72
N GLU A 74 10.12 10.54 24.30
CA GLU A 74 9.99 12.00 24.45
C GLU A 74 9.67 12.68 23.12
N GLY A 75 8.53 13.36 23.05
CA GLY A 75 8.09 14.14 21.88
C GLY A 75 6.91 13.56 21.10
N LEU A 76 6.42 12.35 21.44
CA LEU A 76 5.14 11.84 20.94
C LEU A 76 4.04 12.02 21.99
N THR A 77 2.88 12.53 21.57
CA THR A 77 1.70 12.63 22.44
C THR A 77 1.04 11.25 22.57
N ALA A 78 0.87 10.77 23.81
CA ALA A 78 0.25 9.48 24.13
C ALA A 78 -1.15 9.29 23.52
N ASP A 79 -1.88 10.37 23.26
CA ASP A 79 -3.25 10.39 22.72
C ASP A 79 -3.41 9.69 21.35
N LYS A 80 -2.32 9.31 20.67
CA LYS A 80 -2.35 8.60 19.37
C LYS A 80 -2.09 7.10 19.47
N PHE A 81 -1.85 6.56 20.67
CA PHE A 81 -1.55 5.14 20.88
C PHE A 81 -2.80 4.39 21.37
N SER A 82 -3.82 4.33 20.52
CA SER A 82 -4.99 3.48 20.75
C SER A 82 -5.03 2.39 19.70
N VAL A 83 -5.35 1.16 20.09
CA VAL A 83 -5.68 0.08 19.15
C VAL A 83 -6.87 0.53 18.30
N GLN A 84 -6.78 0.35 16.99
CA GLN A 84 -7.87 0.64 16.06
C GLN A 84 -8.37 -0.65 15.42
N GLU A 85 -9.68 -0.71 15.19
CA GLU A 85 -10.32 -1.83 14.53
C GLU A 85 -10.45 -1.59 13.03
N SER A 86 -10.14 -2.62 12.24
CA SER A 86 -10.30 -2.58 10.78
C SER A 86 -11.74 -2.79 10.31
N ASN A 87 -12.65 -3.19 11.21
CA ASN A 87 -13.87 -3.94 10.88
C ASN A 87 -13.57 -5.22 10.07
N LEU A 88 -14.62 -5.96 9.73
CA LEU A 88 -14.53 -7.08 8.80
C LEU A 88 -14.13 -6.59 7.40
N PHE A 89 -13.15 -7.27 6.81
CA PHE A 89 -12.72 -7.03 5.44
C PHE A 89 -12.47 -8.36 4.73
N SER A 90 -12.62 -8.36 3.40
CA SER A 90 -12.37 -9.54 2.55
C SER A 90 -11.07 -9.37 1.76
N ARG A 91 -10.40 -10.49 1.48
CA ARG A 91 -9.21 -10.47 0.62
C ARG A 91 -9.63 -10.17 -0.81
N SER A 92 -9.14 -9.07 -1.37
CA SER A 92 -9.46 -8.65 -2.73
C SER A 92 -8.25 -8.74 -3.66
N PRO A 93 -8.40 -9.25 -4.89
CA PRO A 93 -7.33 -9.22 -5.90
C PRO A 93 -7.10 -7.82 -6.49
N THR A 94 -8.03 -6.87 -6.27
CA THR A 94 -7.97 -5.53 -6.87
C THR A 94 -7.79 -4.41 -5.86
N SER A 95 -7.78 -4.73 -4.56
CA SER A 95 -7.64 -3.76 -3.49
C SER A 95 -6.83 -4.37 -2.36
N VAL A 96 -5.82 -3.63 -1.89
CA VAL A 96 -5.04 -3.93 -0.67
C VAL A 96 -5.40 -2.97 0.46
N TYR A 97 -6.54 -2.29 0.31
CA TYR A 97 -7.05 -1.35 1.31
C TYR A 97 -7.66 -2.11 2.49
N VAL A 98 -7.26 -1.71 3.69
CA VAL A 98 -7.87 -2.13 4.94
C VAL A 98 -8.37 -0.88 5.66
N ALA A 99 -9.64 -0.87 6.10
CA ALA A 99 -10.18 0.30 6.78
C ALA A 99 -9.41 0.59 8.08
N GLY A 100 -9.27 1.87 8.43
CA GLY A 100 -8.44 2.31 9.57
C GLY A 100 -6.93 2.34 9.28
N MET A 101 -6.42 1.44 8.42
CA MET A 101 -4.98 1.33 8.13
C MET A 101 -4.59 1.94 6.78
N GLY A 102 -5.46 1.90 5.78
CA GLY A 102 -5.14 2.25 4.39
C GLY A 102 -4.59 1.06 3.61
N ASN A 103 -3.77 1.32 2.59
CA ASN A 103 -3.23 0.26 1.74
C ASN A 103 -2.03 -0.42 2.41
N SER A 104 -2.12 -1.74 2.60
CA SER A 104 -0.98 -2.59 2.92
C SER A 104 -1.22 -4.00 2.42
N ALA A 105 -0.45 -4.41 1.42
CA ALA A 105 -0.49 -5.77 0.90
C ALA A 105 0.02 -6.81 1.92
N GLU A 106 1.05 -6.43 2.70
CA GLU A 106 1.63 -7.29 3.75
C GLU A 106 0.62 -7.58 4.85
N VAL A 107 -0.04 -6.55 5.39
CA VAL A 107 -1.09 -6.71 6.41
C VAL A 107 -2.24 -7.55 5.88
N MET A 108 -2.74 -7.25 4.67
CA MET A 108 -3.85 -8.01 4.09
C MET A 108 -3.49 -9.48 3.87
N PHE A 109 -2.25 -9.77 3.44
CA PHE A 109 -1.83 -11.15 3.23
C PHE A 109 -1.68 -11.90 4.55
N GLU A 110 -1.03 -11.28 5.54
CA GLU A 110 -0.78 -11.93 6.83
C GLU A 110 -2.07 -12.17 7.62
N ALA A 111 -2.97 -11.18 7.68
CA ALA A 111 -4.22 -11.28 8.42
C ALA A 111 -5.06 -12.51 8.02
N PHE A 112 -5.01 -12.91 6.74
CA PHE A 112 -5.72 -14.08 6.23
C PHE A 112 -5.02 -15.43 6.53
N GLN A 113 -3.77 -15.41 6.96
CA GLN A 113 -2.99 -16.59 7.36
C GLN A 113 -2.94 -16.78 8.88
N MET A 114 -3.18 -15.72 9.64
CA MET A 114 -3.20 -15.73 11.10
C MET A 114 -4.32 -16.63 11.66
N LYS A 115 -4.07 -17.18 12.86
CA LYS A 115 -5.10 -17.82 13.68
C LYS A 115 -5.76 -16.79 14.58
N LEU A 116 -6.93 -17.13 15.10
CA LEU A 116 -7.66 -16.27 16.03
C LEU A 116 -6.77 -15.94 17.25
N ASN A 117 -6.73 -14.66 17.59
CA ASN A 117 -5.90 -14.02 18.61
C ASN A 117 -4.39 -13.95 18.32
N ASP A 118 -3.91 -14.43 17.18
CA ASP A 118 -2.51 -14.26 16.80
C ASP A 118 -2.19 -12.76 16.66
N ILE A 119 -0.96 -12.38 17.01
CA ILE A 119 -0.39 -11.04 16.85
C ILE A 119 0.80 -11.15 15.90
N ALA A 120 0.86 -10.29 14.89
CA ALA A 120 1.89 -10.32 13.85
C ALA A 120 2.34 -8.91 13.44
N GLY A 121 3.57 -8.79 12.96
CA GLY A 121 4.18 -7.54 12.51
C GLY A 121 5.66 -7.43 12.88
N PRO A 122 6.28 -6.25 12.71
CA PRO A 122 5.72 -5.05 12.07
C PRO A 122 5.64 -5.16 10.53
N PHE A 123 4.57 -4.64 9.93
CA PHE A 123 4.33 -4.62 8.48
C PHE A 123 4.33 -3.20 7.92
N LYS A 124 4.83 -3.02 6.70
CA LYS A 124 4.84 -1.71 6.04
C LYS A 124 3.54 -1.48 5.27
N GLY A 125 3.03 -0.25 5.32
CA GLY A 125 1.96 0.21 4.45
C GLY A 125 2.14 1.67 4.03
N ASP A 126 1.17 2.16 3.26
CA ASP A 126 1.26 3.49 2.65
C ASP A 126 1.25 4.62 3.70
N ASN A 127 0.48 4.44 4.78
CA ASN A 127 0.28 5.45 5.81
C ASN A 127 1.16 5.24 7.06
N GLY A 128 1.82 4.09 7.21
CA GLY A 128 2.58 3.79 8.43
C GLY A 128 3.12 2.36 8.50
N VAL A 129 3.50 1.97 9.71
CA VAL A 129 3.93 0.62 10.08
C VAL A 129 2.92 0.06 11.06
N TYR A 130 2.55 -1.21 10.89
CA TYR A 130 1.44 -1.84 11.61
C TYR A 130 1.88 -3.10 12.34
N ILE A 131 1.40 -3.25 13.57
CA ILE A 131 1.34 -4.52 14.29
C ILE A 131 -0.17 -4.84 14.37
N ILE A 132 -0.54 -6.07 14.00
CA ILE A 132 -1.93 -6.46 13.85
C ILE A 132 -2.26 -7.66 14.73
N GLN A 133 -3.53 -7.76 15.13
CA GLN A 133 -4.08 -8.90 15.84
C GLN A 133 -5.34 -9.38 15.14
N LEU A 134 -5.49 -10.69 14.95
CA LEU A 134 -6.72 -11.25 14.39
C LEU A 134 -7.74 -11.48 15.52
N VAL A 135 -8.72 -10.59 15.64
CA VAL A 135 -9.74 -10.64 16.71
C VAL A 135 -11.02 -11.38 16.30
N GLU A 136 -11.35 -11.37 15.02
CA GLU A 136 -12.58 -11.96 14.47
C GLU A 136 -12.32 -12.52 13.07
N ARG A 137 -12.97 -13.64 12.74
CA ARG A 137 -12.91 -14.26 11.42
C ARG A 137 -14.26 -14.84 11.03
N GLU A 138 -14.76 -14.40 9.88
CA GLU A 138 -15.93 -14.98 9.22
C GLU A 138 -15.48 -15.96 8.13
N GLU A 139 -15.87 -17.23 8.26
CA GLU A 139 -15.57 -18.24 7.25
C GLU A 139 -16.48 -18.06 6.03
N ALA A 140 -15.92 -18.31 4.84
CA ALA A 140 -16.69 -18.26 3.61
C ALA A 140 -17.80 -19.32 3.61
N ASP A 141 -19.00 -18.95 3.16
CA ASP A 141 -20.10 -19.91 2.96
C ASP A 141 -19.84 -20.78 1.72
N ILE A 142 -19.13 -21.88 1.96
CA ILE A 142 -18.76 -22.85 0.92
C ILE A 142 -19.99 -23.56 0.34
N GLU A 143 -21.03 -23.76 1.14
CA GLU A 143 -22.24 -24.45 0.68
C GLU A 143 -23.06 -23.56 -0.24
N ALA A 144 -23.23 -22.27 0.11
CA ALA A 144 -23.84 -21.30 -0.80
C ALA A 144 -23.06 -21.22 -2.14
N PHE A 145 -21.73 -21.16 -2.09
CA PHE A 145 -20.91 -21.15 -3.32
C PHE A 145 -21.09 -22.40 -4.19
N LYS A 146 -21.28 -23.58 -3.59
CA LYS A 146 -21.48 -24.84 -4.34
C LYS A 146 -22.90 -24.98 -4.88
N MET A 147 -23.90 -24.62 -4.08
CA MET A 147 -25.30 -24.89 -4.36
C MET A 147 -25.97 -23.80 -5.21
N ASP A 148 -25.48 -22.55 -5.18
CA ASP A 148 -26.03 -21.44 -5.96
C ASP A 148 -25.27 -21.24 -7.29
N PRO A 149 -25.86 -21.60 -8.45
CA PRO A 149 -25.23 -21.38 -9.75
C PRO A 149 -25.02 -19.90 -10.09
N ALA A 150 -25.85 -18.99 -9.55
CA ALA A 150 -25.75 -17.57 -9.81
C ALA A 150 -24.54 -16.96 -9.12
N GLU A 151 -24.29 -17.30 -7.84
CA GLU A 151 -23.09 -16.90 -7.12
C GLU A 151 -21.83 -17.42 -7.80
N LYS A 152 -21.81 -18.71 -8.18
CA LYS A 152 -20.67 -19.29 -8.92
C LYS A 152 -20.43 -18.57 -10.25
N ALA A 153 -21.47 -18.27 -11.01
CA ALA A 153 -21.38 -17.54 -12.28
C ALA A 153 -20.83 -16.11 -12.07
N ARG A 154 -21.27 -15.42 -11.01
CA ARG A 154 -20.80 -14.09 -10.64
C ARG A 154 -19.30 -14.07 -10.35
N HIS A 155 -18.83 -14.99 -9.49
CA HIS A 155 -17.41 -15.13 -9.18
C HIS A 155 -16.58 -15.51 -10.39
N HIS A 156 -17.05 -16.45 -11.21
CA HIS A 156 -16.38 -16.84 -12.45
C HIS A 156 -16.26 -15.65 -13.41
N GLN A 157 -17.33 -14.88 -13.62
CA GLN A 157 -17.30 -13.72 -14.49
C GLN A 157 -16.34 -12.64 -13.98
N ALA A 158 -16.31 -12.37 -12.67
CA ALA A 158 -15.38 -11.42 -12.06
C ALA A 158 -13.90 -11.83 -12.27
N LEU A 159 -13.59 -13.12 -12.13
CA LEU A 159 -12.26 -13.68 -12.39
C LEU A 159 -11.87 -13.54 -13.87
N ILE A 160 -12.79 -13.87 -14.79
CA ILE A 160 -12.56 -13.72 -16.23
C ILE A 160 -12.30 -12.26 -16.60
N GLN A 161 -13.06 -11.31 -16.05
CA GLN A 161 -12.84 -9.88 -16.31
C GLN A 161 -11.50 -9.40 -15.78
N THR A 162 -11.12 -9.83 -14.58
CA THR A 162 -9.81 -9.53 -13.99
C THR A 162 -8.68 -10.08 -14.86
N LYS A 163 -8.78 -11.34 -15.30
CA LYS A 163 -7.76 -11.96 -16.14
C LYS A 163 -7.65 -11.32 -17.51
N LYS A 164 -8.78 -10.93 -18.12
CA LYS A 164 -8.81 -10.18 -19.39
C LYS A 164 -8.08 -8.84 -19.25
N ARG A 165 -8.36 -8.09 -18.18
CA ARG A 165 -7.70 -6.81 -17.89
C ARG A 165 -6.19 -6.97 -17.70
N GLU A 166 -5.75 -7.93 -16.89
CA GLU A 166 -4.33 -8.23 -16.68
C GLU A 166 -3.64 -8.64 -17.98
N THR A 167 -4.23 -9.56 -18.73
CA THR A 167 -3.66 -10.06 -19.98
C THR A 167 -3.52 -8.94 -21.00
N PHE A 168 -4.53 -8.09 -21.13
CA PHE A 168 -4.47 -6.91 -22.00
C PHE A 168 -3.40 -5.92 -21.54
N ALA A 169 -3.34 -5.60 -20.25
CA ALA A 169 -2.35 -4.68 -19.69
C ALA A 169 -0.91 -5.17 -19.93
N ASN A 170 -0.65 -6.46 -19.67
CA ASN A 170 0.65 -7.08 -19.89
C ASN A 170 1.03 -7.12 -21.37
N TRP A 171 0.09 -7.51 -22.24
CA TRP A 171 0.29 -7.50 -23.68
C TRP A 171 0.58 -6.09 -24.20
N PHE A 172 -0.20 -5.08 -23.77
CA PHE A 172 -0.03 -3.70 -24.17
C PHE A 172 1.31 -3.13 -23.69
N ALA A 173 1.69 -3.39 -22.43
CA ALA A 173 2.98 -2.98 -21.87
C ALA A 173 4.15 -3.58 -22.69
N SER A 174 4.10 -4.88 -22.99
CA SER A 174 5.11 -5.55 -23.81
C SER A 174 5.20 -4.96 -25.23
N ARG A 175 4.06 -4.66 -25.88
CA ARG A 175 4.06 -4.02 -27.20
C ARG A 175 4.56 -2.58 -27.15
N LYS A 176 4.22 -1.82 -26.11
CA LYS A 176 4.70 -0.45 -25.90
C LYS A 176 6.22 -0.41 -25.70
N GLU A 177 6.77 -1.35 -24.94
CA GLU A 177 8.21 -1.49 -24.74
C GLU A 177 8.93 -1.87 -26.04
N ALA A 178 8.38 -2.82 -26.80
CA ALA A 178 8.96 -3.26 -28.07
C ALA A 178 8.90 -2.21 -29.19
N SER A 179 7.98 -1.25 -29.13
CA SER A 179 7.65 -0.36 -30.26
C SER A 179 8.58 0.84 -30.46
N LYS A 180 9.67 0.99 -29.69
CA LYS A 180 10.64 2.11 -29.81
C LYS A 180 9.95 3.48 -30.01
N LEU A 181 8.86 3.71 -29.29
CA LEU A 181 8.04 4.90 -29.45
C LEU A 181 8.84 6.16 -29.10
N TRP A 182 9.13 6.97 -30.10
CA TRP A 182 9.64 8.32 -29.89
C TRP A 182 8.45 9.27 -29.78
N VAL A 183 8.17 9.73 -28.56
CA VAL A 183 7.22 10.81 -28.30
C VAL A 183 8.03 12.08 -28.11
N HIS A 184 7.79 13.07 -28.97
CA HIS A 184 8.43 14.39 -28.89
C HIS A 184 8.19 15.00 -27.49
N GLN A 185 9.22 15.62 -26.91
CA GLN A 185 9.21 16.03 -25.50
C GLN A 185 8.10 17.02 -25.13
N ASP A 186 7.64 17.82 -26.08
CA ASP A 186 6.57 18.80 -25.90
C ASP A 186 5.18 18.17 -25.64
N TYR A 187 5.04 16.85 -25.82
CA TYR A 187 3.77 16.11 -25.68
C TYR A 187 3.84 14.98 -24.62
N ARG A 188 4.80 15.05 -23.69
CA ARG A 188 4.92 14.12 -22.55
C ARG A 188 4.26 14.64 -21.28
#